data_AF-A0A928JYZ2-F1
#
_entry.id   AF-A0A928JYZ2-F1
#
_cell.length_a   1.000
_cell.length_b   1.000
_cell.length_c   1.000
_cell.angle_alpha   90.00
_cell.angle_beta   90.00
_cell.angle_gamma   90.00
#
_symmetry.space_group_name_H-M   'P 1'
#
loop_
_entity.id
_entity.type
_entity.pdbx_description
1 polymer ?
#
loop_
_entity_poly.entity_id
_entity_poly.type
_entity_poly.pdbx_seq_one_letter_code
_entity_poly.pdbx_strand_id
1 'polypeptide(L)'
;MKRKRIIISAFVCALLCAGFSIAAFAGDYDTPVVPIHTVHSYYILESTAPTCTEPGSKTYKCRKCTSSYTEDVQPLGHMFKFNSSTDNGVELKCRICNGTEIHTASELEEMWSIDYANTAPSRTFTNNSGYLDLDGNGIINAKDYAMIISLAGNE
;
A
#
# COMPACT_ATOMS: atom_id res chain seq x y z
N MET A 1 24.80 2.02 1.18
CA MET A 1 25.39 1.82 2.53
C MET A 1 25.72 0.35 2.73
N LYS A 2 26.93 0.06 3.21
CA LYS A 2 27.65 -1.23 3.12
C LYS A 2 26.99 -2.37 3.91
N ARG A 3 26.76 -3.53 3.28
CA ARG A 3 26.47 -4.82 3.96
C ARG A 3 27.79 -5.38 4.55
N LYS A 4 27.86 -5.57 5.87
CA LYS A 4 29.05 -6.11 6.56
C LYS A 4 28.93 -7.63 6.75
N ARG A 5 29.79 -8.33 5.99
CA ARG A 5 30.62 -9.51 6.29
C ARG A 5 29.99 -10.75 6.96
N ILE A 6 29.89 -11.79 6.13
CA ILE A 6 29.90 -13.22 6.47
C ILE A 6 31.25 -13.58 7.09
N ILE A 7 31.27 -14.29 8.22
CA ILE A 7 32.48 -14.93 8.77
C ILE A 7 32.21 -16.44 8.83
N ILE A 8 32.73 -17.17 7.84
CA ILE A 8 32.94 -18.62 7.92
C ILE A 8 34.34 -18.77 8.53
N SER A 9 34.43 -19.31 9.75
CA SER A 9 35.71 -19.66 10.37
C SER A 9 35.78 -21.18 10.52
N ALA A 10 36.24 -21.83 9.46
CA ALA A 10 36.81 -23.16 9.55
C ALA A 10 38.27 -22.98 9.97
N PHE A 11 38.60 -23.27 11.23
CA PHE A 11 39.99 -23.39 11.66
C PHE A 11 40.37 -24.86 11.76
N VAL A 12 41.36 -25.16 10.91
CA VAL A 12 41.94 -26.45 10.62
C VAL A 12 42.68 -26.99 11.85
N CYS A 13 42.45 -28.28 12.07
CA CYS A 13 43.18 -29.21 12.92
C CYS A 13 44.71 -29.08 12.78
N ALA A 14 45.42 -28.96 13.90
CA ALA A 14 46.69 -29.65 14.15
C ALA A 14 47.23 -29.27 15.55
N LEU A 15 47.31 -30.26 16.46
CA LEU A 15 48.47 -30.50 17.32
C LEU A 15 48.18 -31.68 18.25
N LEU A 16 48.80 -32.81 17.91
CA LEU A 16 49.04 -33.93 18.81
C LEU A 16 50.04 -33.49 19.89
N CYS A 17 49.76 -33.74 21.17
CA CYS A 17 50.70 -34.36 22.11
C CYS A 17 50.14 -34.47 23.55
N ALA A 18 50.31 -35.68 24.10
CA ALA A 18 50.57 -36.04 25.50
C ALA A 18 49.48 -35.77 26.58
N GLY A 19 48.85 -36.88 26.97
CA GLY A 19 48.44 -37.26 28.33
C GLY A 19 48.18 -36.16 29.35
N PHE A 20 46.91 -35.84 29.56
CA PHE A 20 46.43 -35.23 30.79
C PHE A 20 45.23 -36.02 31.32
N SER A 21 45.32 -36.43 32.59
CA SER A 21 44.24 -37.09 33.33
C SER A 21 42.95 -36.30 33.20
N ILE A 22 41.89 -36.96 32.74
CA ILE A 22 40.55 -36.38 32.69
C ILE A 22 40.04 -36.30 34.13
N ALA A 23 40.17 -35.13 34.76
CA ALA A 23 39.32 -34.79 35.89
C ALA A 23 37.89 -34.66 35.36
N ALA A 24 36.96 -35.40 35.96
CA ALA A 24 35.54 -35.31 35.64
C ALA A 24 35.02 -33.92 36.02
N PHE A 25 34.96 -33.01 35.05
CA PHE A 25 34.25 -31.75 35.21
C PHE A 25 32.76 -32.04 35.05
N ALA A 26 32.05 -32.16 36.18
CA ALA A 26 30.61 -32.00 36.23
C ALA A 26 30.28 -30.52 35.95
N GLY A 27 30.38 -30.12 34.68
CA GLY A 27 29.84 -28.85 34.22
C GLY A 27 28.34 -29.02 34.02
N ASP A 28 27.54 -28.28 34.78
CA ASP A 28 26.15 -28.03 34.43
C ASP A 28 26.14 -27.35 33.06
N TYR A 29 25.93 -28.14 32.01
CA TYR A 29 25.70 -27.62 30.67
C TYR A 29 24.31 -27.01 30.66
N ASP A 30 24.25 -25.70 30.95
CA ASP A 30 23.05 -24.89 30.79
C ASP A 30 22.70 -24.88 29.29
N THR A 31 21.83 -25.81 28.87
CA THR A 31 21.42 -25.90 27.48
C THR A 31 20.63 -24.65 27.14
N PRO A 32 21.01 -23.87 26.11
CA PRO A 32 20.22 -22.72 25.72
C PRO A 32 18.84 -23.21 25.28
N VAL A 33 17.80 -22.91 26.07
CA VAL A 33 16.41 -23.12 25.68
C VAL A 33 16.14 -22.19 24.51
N VAL A 34 16.26 -22.71 23.29
CA VAL A 34 15.90 -21.97 22.09
C VAL A 34 14.38 -21.74 22.17
N PRO A 35 13.89 -20.49 22.22
CA PRO A 35 12.45 -20.27 22.26
C PRO A 35 11.85 -20.88 21.00
N ILE A 36 10.92 -21.83 21.18
CA ILE A 36 10.15 -22.40 20.09
C ILE A 36 9.27 -21.27 19.55
N HIS A 37 9.74 -20.55 18.53
CA HIS A 37 8.90 -19.68 17.73
C HIS A 37 7.94 -20.57 16.94
N THR A 38 6.80 -20.85 17.55
CA THR A 38 5.69 -21.48 16.84
C THR A 38 5.21 -20.49 15.79
N VAL A 39 5.38 -20.83 14.51
CA VAL A 39 4.80 -20.05 13.42
C VAL A 39 3.28 -20.13 13.55
N HIS A 40 2.65 -18.98 13.74
CA HIS A 40 1.19 -18.90 13.84
C HIS A 40 0.56 -19.08 12.46
N SER A 41 -0.45 -19.94 12.38
CA SER A 41 -1.31 -20.06 11.19
C SER A 41 -2.60 -19.27 11.43
N TYR A 42 -2.83 -18.25 10.61
CA TYR A 42 -3.96 -17.33 10.71
C TYR A 42 -5.01 -17.59 9.62
N TYR A 43 -6.25 -17.19 9.89
CA TYR A 43 -7.34 -17.12 8.91
C TYR A 43 -8.13 -15.82 9.12
N ILE A 44 -8.82 -15.36 8.07
CA ILE A 44 -9.69 -14.18 8.14
C ILE A 44 -10.93 -14.56 8.96
N LEU A 45 -11.10 -13.92 10.11
CA LEU A 45 -12.26 -14.07 10.98
C LEU A 45 -13.38 -13.13 10.52
N GLU A 46 -13.04 -11.87 10.30
CA GLU A 46 -13.97 -10.81 9.88
C GLU A 46 -13.28 -9.93 8.83
N SER A 47 -14.06 -9.37 7.92
CA SER A 47 -13.57 -8.40 6.95
C SER A 47 -14.66 -7.39 6.62
N THR A 48 -14.26 -6.13 6.64
CA THR A 48 -15.07 -4.99 6.18
C THR A 48 -14.42 -4.43 4.93
N ALA A 49 -15.17 -4.31 3.84
CA ALA A 49 -14.67 -3.73 2.60
C ALA A 49 -14.48 -2.21 2.75
N PRO A 50 -13.39 -1.62 2.20
CA PRO A 50 -13.25 -0.18 2.15
C PRO A 50 -14.29 0.47 1.23
N THR A 51 -14.68 1.70 1.54
CA THR A 51 -15.50 2.56 0.66
C THR A 51 -14.62 3.63 0.01
N CYS A 52 -15.18 4.56 -0.76
CA CYS A 52 -14.39 5.68 -1.32
C CYS A 52 -13.72 6.53 -0.24
N THR A 53 -14.35 6.68 0.91
CA THR A 53 -13.93 7.59 1.99
C THR A 53 -13.55 6.86 3.27
N GLU A 54 -14.20 5.73 3.57
CA GLU A 54 -13.98 4.98 4.81
C GLU A 54 -13.02 3.81 4.58
N PRO A 55 -12.03 3.61 5.47
CA PRO A 55 -11.17 2.43 5.41
C PRO A 55 -11.98 1.16 5.68
N GLY A 56 -11.50 0.05 5.12
CA GLY A 56 -11.95 -1.29 5.47
C GLY A 56 -11.04 -1.91 6.53
N SER A 57 -11.28 -3.16 6.88
CA SER A 57 -10.43 -3.90 7.80
C SER A 57 -10.45 -5.40 7.54
N LYS A 58 -9.40 -6.10 8.00
CA LYS A 58 -9.32 -7.56 8.04
C LYS A 58 -8.84 -7.98 9.41
N THR A 59 -9.65 -8.76 10.12
CA THR A 59 -9.28 -9.36 11.40
C THR A 59 -8.87 -10.80 11.18
N TYR A 60 -7.66 -11.13 11.63
CA TYR A 60 -7.08 -12.46 11.52
C TYR A 60 -7.08 -13.13 12.88
N LYS A 61 -7.49 -14.40 12.93
CA LYS A 61 -7.47 -15.22 14.15
C LYS A 61 -6.55 -16.42 13.98
N CYS A 62 -5.76 -16.72 15.01
CA CYS A 62 -4.92 -17.91 14.99
C CYS A 62 -5.80 -19.16 15.03
N ARG A 63 -5.45 -20.18 14.25
CA ARG A 63 -6.15 -21.47 14.25
C ARG A 63 -5.95 -22.28 15.54
N LYS A 64 -4.85 -22.02 16.26
CA LYS A 64 -4.39 -22.87 17.38
C LYS A 64 -4.44 -22.19 18.75
N CYS A 65 -4.48 -20.87 18.81
CA CYS A 65 -4.52 -20.11 20.07
C CYS A 65 -5.54 -18.97 19.98
N THR A 66 -5.67 -18.20 21.07
CA THR A 66 -6.62 -17.09 21.18
C THR A 66 -6.13 -15.78 20.55
N SER A 67 -4.92 -15.75 19.99
CA SER A 67 -4.35 -14.55 19.37
C SER A 67 -5.14 -14.11 18.14
N SER A 68 -5.36 -12.80 18.04
CA SER A 68 -5.91 -12.14 16.87
C SER A 68 -5.23 -10.80 16.64
N TYR A 69 -5.22 -10.35 15.39
CA TYR A 69 -4.79 -9.00 15.03
C TYR A 69 -5.65 -8.47 13.88
N THR A 70 -5.71 -7.16 13.75
CA THR A 70 -6.48 -6.48 12.70
C THR A 70 -5.54 -5.65 11.85
N GLU A 71 -5.73 -5.73 10.54
CA GLU A 71 -5.09 -4.86 9.55
C GLU A 71 -6.14 -3.92 8.96
N ASP A 72 -5.84 -2.62 8.93
CA ASP A 72 -6.67 -1.65 8.23
C ASP A 72 -6.40 -1.71 6.73
N VAL A 73 -7.45 -1.52 5.94
CA VAL A 73 -7.39 -1.40 4.48
C VAL A 73 -7.72 0.03 4.13
N GLN A 74 -6.80 0.71 3.45
CA GLN A 74 -7.00 2.12 3.05
C GLN A 74 -8.30 2.29 2.24
N PRO A 75 -8.96 3.46 2.34
CA PRO A 75 -10.12 3.75 1.53
C PRO A 75 -9.79 3.66 0.04
N LEU A 76 -10.80 3.36 -0.75
CA LEU A 76 -10.69 3.19 -2.18
C LEU A 76 -10.34 4.51 -2.90
N GLY A 77 -10.62 5.66 -2.31
CA GLY A 77 -10.55 6.93 -3.02
C GLY A 77 -11.57 7.04 -4.15
N HIS A 78 -11.64 8.22 -4.74
CA HIS A 78 -12.59 8.55 -5.78
C HIS A 78 -12.00 8.40 -7.18
N MET A 79 -12.88 8.23 -8.15
CA MET A 79 -12.55 8.29 -9.58
C MET A 79 -13.69 9.01 -10.26
N PHE A 80 -13.42 10.23 -10.67
CA PHE A 80 -14.39 11.18 -11.14
C PHE A 80 -14.46 11.21 -12.66
N LYS A 81 -15.64 11.56 -13.18
CA LYS A 81 -15.88 11.86 -14.59
C LYS A 81 -16.73 13.12 -14.69
N PHE A 82 -16.71 13.78 -15.84
CA PHE A 82 -17.59 14.91 -16.10
C PHE A 82 -19.06 14.50 -15.91
N ASN A 83 -19.82 15.34 -15.19
CA ASN A 83 -21.26 15.20 -15.04
C ASN A 83 -22.00 16.38 -15.67
N SER A 84 -21.69 17.60 -15.27
CA SER A 84 -22.32 18.80 -15.80
C SER A 84 -21.45 20.05 -15.60
N SER A 85 -21.79 21.14 -16.29
CA SER A 85 -21.25 22.47 -16.00
C SER A 85 -22.28 23.23 -15.18
N THR A 86 -21.82 23.93 -14.16
CA THR A 86 -22.62 24.71 -13.21
C THR A 86 -22.08 26.13 -13.12
N ASP A 87 -22.83 27.05 -12.53
CA ASP A 87 -22.38 28.43 -12.29
C ASP A 87 -21.10 28.52 -11.43
N ASN A 88 -20.79 27.46 -10.67
CA ASN A 88 -19.63 27.41 -9.76
C ASN A 88 -18.47 26.55 -10.32
N GLY A 89 -18.56 26.09 -11.57
CA GLY A 89 -17.55 25.27 -12.22
C GLY A 89 -18.07 23.93 -12.72
N VAL A 90 -17.16 22.98 -12.85
CA VAL A 90 -17.37 21.65 -13.42
C VAL A 90 -17.81 20.68 -12.34
N GLU A 91 -19.03 20.17 -12.45
CA GLU A 91 -19.50 19.10 -11.59
C GLU A 91 -18.97 17.76 -12.09
N LEU A 92 -18.25 17.08 -11.20
CA LEU A 92 -17.66 15.79 -11.41
C LEU A 92 -18.37 14.74 -10.57
N LYS A 93 -18.61 13.55 -11.13
CA LYS A 93 -19.30 12.45 -10.44
C LYS A 93 -18.41 11.23 -10.31
N CYS A 94 -18.28 10.73 -9.09
CA CYS A 94 -17.51 9.54 -8.80
C CYS A 94 -18.20 8.30 -9.37
N ARG A 95 -17.49 7.51 -10.18
CA ARG A 95 -18.01 6.28 -10.80
C ARG A 95 -18.27 5.13 -9.83
N ILE A 96 -17.81 5.26 -8.57
CA ILE A 96 -17.87 4.20 -7.56
C ILE A 96 -19.00 4.46 -6.57
N CYS A 97 -19.03 5.65 -5.96
CA CYS A 97 -20.02 5.99 -4.92
C CYS A 97 -21.12 6.95 -5.39
N ASN A 98 -21.07 7.45 -6.63
CA ASN A 98 -21.96 8.48 -7.17
C ASN A 98 -21.89 9.86 -6.45
N GLY A 99 -20.98 10.04 -5.49
CA GLY A 99 -20.72 11.35 -4.89
C GLY A 99 -20.21 12.34 -5.93
N THR A 100 -20.55 13.61 -5.75
CA THR A 100 -20.18 14.69 -6.65
C THR A 100 -19.25 15.69 -5.98
N GLU A 101 -18.35 16.26 -6.77
CA GLU A 101 -17.46 17.36 -6.38
C GLU A 101 -17.53 18.42 -7.49
N ILE A 102 -17.37 19.69 -7.12
CA ILE A 102 -17.34 20.80 -8.07
C ILE A 102 -15.93 21.39 -8.03
N HIS A 103 -15.32 21.50 -9.20
CA HIS A 103 -14.02 22.14 -9.38
C HIS A 103 -14.10 23.16 -10.50
N THR A 104 -13.40 24.28 -10.36
CA THR A 104 -13.27 25.22 -11.48
C THR A 104 -12.39 24.62 -12.58
N ALA A 105 -12.51 25.11 -13.81
CA ALA A 105 -11.62 24.66 -14.87
C ALA A 105 -10.15 24.99 -14.51
N SER A 106 -9.91 26.15 -13.90
CA SER A 106 -8.59 26.55 -13.40
C SER A 106 -8.01 25.56 -12.39
N GLU A 107 -8.81 25.05 -11.44
CA GLU A 107 -8.36 24.03 -10.48
C GLU A 107 -7.98 22.72 -11.18
N LEU A 108 -8.75 22.30 -12.18
CA LEU A 108 -8.46 21.09 -12.97
C LEU A 108 -7.20 21.26 -13.82
N GLU A 109 -6.92 22.47 -14.32
CA GLU A 109 -5.66 22.80 -15.01
C GLU A 109 -4.45 22.71 -14.06
N GLU A 110 -4.58 23.19 -12.82
CA GLU A 110 -3.51 23.07 -11.82
C GLU A 110 -3.25 21.62 -11.39
N MET A 111 -4.29 20.77 -11.42
CA MET A 111 -4.17 19.34 -11.17
C MET A 111 -3.54 18.57 -12.34
N TRP A 112 -3.56 19.13 -13.54
CA TRP A 112 -3.02 18.50 -14.73
C TRP A 112 -1.50 18.36 -14.65
N SER A 113 -1.00 17.16 -14.95
CA SER A 113 0.43 16.88 -15.08
C SER A 113 0.67 16.07 -16.34
N ILE A 114 1.78 16.34 -17.03
CA ILE A 114 2.22 15.56 -18.18
C ILE A 114 2.46 14.08 -17.83
N ASP A 115 2.76 13.77 -16.57
CA ASP A 115 2.94 12.40 -16.07
C ASP A 115 1.65 11.58 -16.14
N TYR A 116 0.50 12.23 -16.22
CA TYR A 116 -0.81 11.58 -16.33
C TYR A 116 -1.21 11.33 -17.78
N ALA A 117 -0.55 11.97 -18.75
CA ALA A 117 -0.93 11.86 -20.16
C ALA A 117 -0.74 10.44 -20.70
N ASN A 118 -1.77 9.94 -21.38
CA ASN A 118 -1.89 8.57 -21.90
C ASN A 118 -1.82 7.49 -20.82
N THR A 119 -2.25 7.80 -19.60
CA THR A 119 -2.31 6.85 -18.49
C THR A 119 -3.75 6.66 -18.01
N ALA A 120 -4.00 5.53 -17.35
CA ALA A 120 -5.27 5.34 -16.66
C ALA A 120 -5.31 6.23 -15.40
N PRO A 121 -6.46 6.87 -15.10
CA PRO A 121 -6.62 7.65 -13.89
C PRO A 121 -6.41 6.76 -12.66
N SER A 122 -5.59 7.25 -11.73
CA SER A 122 -5.44 6.68 -10.41
C SER A 122 -6.55 7.20 -9.49
N ARG A 123 -6.72 6.53 -8.35
CA ARG A 123 -7.69 6.95 -7.32
C ARG A 123 -7.18 8.21 -6.63
N THR A 124 -8.07 9.11 -6.21
CA THR A 124 -7.72 10.42 -5.64
C THR A 124 -6.79 10.38 -4.42
N PHE A 125 -6.77 9.26 -3.67
CA PHE A 125 -5.80 9.07 -2.58
C PHE A 125 -4.35 8.91 -3.04
N THR A 126 -4.14 8.52 -4.31
CA THR A 126 -2.80 8.31 -4.89
C THR A 126 -2.26 9.60 -5.50
N ASN A 127 -3.08 10.31 -6.26
CA ASN A 127 -2.75 11.57 -6.94
C ASN A 127 -4.02 12.19 -7.55
N ASN A 128 -3.88 13.33 -8.22
CA ASN A 128 -4.99 14.09 -8.78
C ASN A 128 -5.49 13.57 -10.15
N SER A 129 -4.86 12.55 -10.73
CA SER A 129 -5.26 12.01 -12.03
C SER A 129 -6.69 11.47 -12.04
N GLY A 130 -7.24 11.12 -10.87
CA GLY A 130 -8.63 10.70 -10.70
C GLY A 130 -9.69 11.73 -11.08
N TYR A 131 -9.32 12.99 -11.29
CA TYR A 131 -10.19 14.08 -11.73
C TYR A 131 -10.14 14.34 -13.24
N LEU A 132 -9.17 13.76 -13.95
CA LEU A 132 -8.77 14.22 -15.29
C LEU A 132 -9.25 13.30 -16.43
N ASP A 133 -9.98 12.23 -16.13
CA ASP A 133 -10.67 11.37 -17.11
C ASP A 133 -12.09 11.91 -17.33
N LEU A 134 -12.18 13.08 -17.96
CA LEU A 134 -13.42 13.84 -18.08
C LEU A 134 -14.43 13.15 -18.99
N ASP A 135 -13.97 12.56 -20.10
CA ASP A 135 -14.86 11.84 -21.00
C ASP A 135 -15.20 10.41 -20.53
N GLY A 136 -14.52 9.94 -19.47
CA GLY A 136 -14.77 8.67 -18.81
C GLY A 136 -14.34 7.44 -19.63
N ASN A 137 -13.42 7.62 -20.59
CA ASN A 137 -12.90 6.54 -21.42
C ASN A 137 -11.85 5.67 -20.67
N GLY A 138 -11.39 6.11 -19.49
CA GLY A 138 -10.42 5.40 -18.67
C GLY A 138 -8.96 5.68 -19.02
N ILE A 139 -8.69 6.68 -19.87
CA ILE A 139 -7.36 7.10 -20.32
C ILE A 139 -7.34 8.62 -20.41
N ILE A 140 -6.54 9.24 -19.55
CA ILE A 140 -6.33 10.68 -19.54
C ILE A 140 -5.49 11.05 -20.77
N ASN A 141 -6.03 11.83 -21.70
CA ASN A 141 -5.31 12.21 -22.91
C ASN A 141 -5.65 13.63 -23.38
N ALA A 142 -5.19 13.99 -24.58
CA ALA A 142 -5.37 15.32 -25.15
C ALA A 142 -6.85 15.73 -25.28
N LYS A 143 -7.78 14.77 -25.42
CA LYS A 143 -9.21 15.04 -25.46
C LYS A 143 -9.74 15.52 -24.11
N ASP A 144 -9.31 14.91 -23.01
CA ASP A 144 -9.69 15.33 -21.66
C ASP A 144 -9.12 16.71 -21.35
N TYR A 145 -7.85 16.94 -21.70
CA TYR A 145 -7.25 18.26 -21.57
C TYR A 145 -7.99 19.33 -22.39
N ALA A 146 -8.32 19.03 -23.64
CA ALA A 146 -9.12 19.94 -24.46
C ALA A 146 -10.50 20.22 -23.84
N MET A 147 -11.08 19.24 -23.14
CA MET A 147 -12.33 19.43 -22.40
C MET A 147 -12.15 20.40 -21.23
N ILE A 148 -11.07 20.29 -20.45
CA ILE A 148 -10.73 21.27 -19.39
C ILE A 148 -10.65 22.69 -19.98
N ILE A 149 -9.85 22.88 -21.03
CA ILE A 149 -9.67 24.20 -21.66
C ILE A 149 -10.99 24.73 -22.24
N SER A 150 -11.83 23.87 -22.81
CA SER A 150 -13.13 24.27 -23.32
C SER A 150 -14.09 24.74 -22.23
N LEU A 151 -13.94 24.21 -21.01
CA LEU A 151 -14.71 24.59 -19.85
C LEU A 151 -14.19 25.92 -19.26
N ALA A 152 -12.87 26.15 -19.25
CA ALA A 152 -12.25 27.41 -18.84
C ALA A 152 -12.67 28.59 -19.71
N GLY A 153 -12.90 28.38 -21.01
CA GLY A 153 -13.38 29.43 -21.92
C GLY A 153 -14.84 29.86 -21.72
N ASN A 154 -15.60 29.16 -20.86
CA ASN A 154 -16.98 29.50 -20.50
C ASN A 154 -17.09 30.14 -19.10
N GLU A 155 -15.99 30.30 -18.37
CA GLU A 155 -15.89 31.02 -17.09
C GLU A 155 -15.58 32.51 -17.33
#